data_AF-A0A846ZTC6-F1
#
_entry.id   AF-A0A846ZTC6-F1
#
_cell.length_a   1.000
_cell.length_b   1.000
_cell.length_c   1.000
_cell.angle_alpha   90.00
_cell.angle_beta   90.00
_cell.angle_gamma   90.00
#
_symmetry.space_group_name_H-M   'P 1'
#
loop_
_entity.id
_entity.type
_entity.pdbx_description
1 polymer ?
#
loop_
_entity_poly.entity_id
_entity_poly.type
_entity_poly.pdbx_seq_one_letter_code
_entity_poly.pdbx_strand_id
1 'polypeptide(L)'
;KDGTEIVKELDIISVSSTTYDLTKNYINVGIETLNINKIVVTNGIAVVNNNKVQIKYGDTVVKAYDIVGFSSTVYDLKRDNIIVFNTDNNTTILNNITVSNCTKEISDNKLIIKFEGNILKEYNISKITVNALLNNLDMQKGLIKGITVGSKVNILNDITVTNGTISKLDKKNVPISDTSNLKTGDKLRITFSDNSYYDYTVSVKGDVVGSGEINIASVAKLYQYLKGVITMDEAYVEAGDLVGPDGIEINDIAKLYQYIKGTISTL
;
A
#
# COMPACT_ATOMS: atom_id res chain seq x y z
N LYS A 1 -18.71 8.45 73.17
CA LYS A 1 -17.94 8.08 71.96
C LYS A 1 -18.93 7.36 71.07
N ASP A 2 -19.64 8.11 70.24
CA ASP A 2 -20.59 7.52 69.29
C ASP A 2 -19.76 6.87 68.18
N GLY A 3 -19.68 5.54 68.24
CA GLY A 3 -19.02 4.73 67.21
C GLY A 3 -19.95 4.66 66.02
N THR A 4 -19.57 5.29 64.91
CA THR A 4 -20.25 5.12 63.64
C THR A 4 -20.13 3.65 63.24
N GLU A 5 -21.23 2.90 63.32
CA GLU A 5 -21.28 1.49 62.94
C GLU A 5 -21.33 1.41 61.41
N ILE A 6 -20.24 0.94 60.78
CA ILE A 6 -20.21 0.69 59.34
C ILE A 6 -21.09 -0.53 59.07
N VAL A 7 -22.23 -0.30 58.41
CA VAL A 7 -23.23 -1.36 58.16
C VAL A 7 -22.86 -2.20 56.93
N LYS A 8 -22.13 -1.63 55.96
CA LYS A 8 -21.63 -2.34 54.77
C LYS A 8 -20.55 -1.52 54.04
N GLU A 9 -19.45 -2.16 53.66
CA GLU A 9 -18.43 -1.58 52.78
C GLU A 9 -18.62 -2.12 51.35
N LEU A 10 -18.51 -1.24 50.36
CA LEU A 10 -18.66 -1.57 48.94
C LEU A 10 -17.47 -1.03 48.18
N ASP A 11 -16.73 -1.92 47.52
CA ASP A 11 -15.68 -1.52 46.58
C ASP A 11 -16.31 -1.06 45.26
N ILE A 12 -16.02 0.19 44.89
CA ILE A 12 -16.40 0.71 43.57
C ILE A 12 -15.28 0.37 42.60
N ILE A 13 -15.63 -0.43 41.59
CA ILE A 13 -14.75 -0.72 40.45
C ILE A 13 -15.02 0.34 39.39
N SER A 14 -14.00 1.07 38.99
CA SER A 14 -14.09 2.03 37.89
C SER A 14 -13.07 1.67 36.81
N VAL A 15 -13.44 1.88 35.55
CA VAL A 15 -12.57 1.66 34.39
C VAL A 15 -12.51 2.94 33.56
N SER A 16 -11.31 3.32 33.13
CA SER A 16 -11.11 4.48 32.29
C SER A 16 -10.01 4.25 31.24
N SER A 17 -10.06 5.03 30.16
CA SER A 17 -9.00 5.10 29.16
C SER A 17 -9.04 6.48 28.51
N THR A 18 -7.86 7.01 28.17
CA THR A 18 -7.73 8.20 27.32
C THR A 18 -7.58 7.84 25.84
N THR A 19 -7.43 6.55 25.54
CA THR A 19 -7.20 6.02 24.19
C THR A 19 -8.43 5.33 23.63
N TYR A 20 -9.14 4.56 24.46
CA TYR A 20 -10.28 3.75 24.05
C TYR A 20 -11.59 4.32 24.57
N ASP A 21 -12.62 4.28 23.72
CA ASP A 21 -13.99 4.58 24.11
C ASP A 21 -14.59 3.39 24.87
N LEU A 22 -14.58 3.48 26.20
CA LEU A 22 -15.10 2.44 27.09
C LEU A 22 -16.59 2.62 27.43
N THR A 23 -17.27 3.60 26.80
CA THR A 23 -18.72 3.76 26.93
C THR A 23 -19.49 2.71 26.13
N LYS A 24 -18.83 2.12 25.12
CA LYS A 24 -19.35 1.06 24.26
C LYS A 24 -19.11 -0.32 24.87
N ASN A 25 -19.75 -1.35 24.32
CA ASN A 25 -19.53 -2.76 24.67
C ASN A 25 -18.29 -3.38 23.97
N TYR A 26 -17.53 -2.60 23.21
CA TYR A 26 -16.34 -3.04 22.48
C TYR A 26 -15.23 -1.99 22.53
N ILE A 27 -14.01 -2.43 22.27
CA ILE A 27 -12.84 -1.58 22.07
C ILE A 27 -12.41 -1.70 20.60
N ASN A 28 -12.51 -0.59 19.87
CA ASN A 28 -12.02 -0.52 18.48
C ASN A 28 -10.53 -0.19 18.47
N VAL A 29 -9.72 -1.15 18.03
CA VAL A 29 -8.27 -0.97 17.85
C VAL A 29 -7.91 -0.58 16.41
N GLY A 30 -8.89 -0.53 15.51
CA GLY A 30 -8.68 -0.21 14.09
C GLY A 30 -7.72 -1.21 13.46
N ILE A 31 -6.61 -0.69 12.91
CA ILE A 31 -5.52 -1.47 12.31
C ILE A 31 -4.38 -1.81 13.28
N GLU A 32 -4.48 -1.35 14.53
CA GLU A 32 -3.46 -1.52 15.56
C GLU A 32 -3.80 -2.69 16.48
N THR A 33 -2.83 -3.09 17.31
CA THR A 33 -3.07 -4.06 18.40
C THR A 33 -3.51 -3.36 19.68
N LEU A 34 -4.36 -4.02 20.47
CA LEU A 34 -4.75 -3.51 21.79
C LEU A 34 -3.54 -3.31 22.70
N ASN A 35 -3.42 -2.12 23.29
CA ASN A 35 -2.50 -1.84 24.38
C ASN A 35 -3.27 -1.81 25.70
N ILE A 36 -3.28 -2.93 26.41
CA ILE A 36 -4.01 -3.09 27.68
C ILE A 36 -3.58 -2.07 28.75
N ASN A 37 -2.34 -1.59 28.70
CA ASN A 37 -1.81 -0.61 29.66
C ASN A 37 -2.48 0.78 29.51
N LYS A 38 -3.24 1.01 28.43
CA LYS A 38 -4.06 2.21 28.24
C LYS A 38 -5.43 2.11 28.91
N ILE A 39 -5.74 1.00 29.57
CA ILE A 39 -6.96 0.78 30.34
C ILE A 39 -6.59 0.77 31.81
N VAL A 40 -7.12 1.73 32.57
CA VAL A 40 -6.90 1.85 34.01
C VAL A 40 -8.13 1.33 34.72
N VAL A 41 -7.92 0.42 35.67
CA VAL A 41 -8.98 -0.13 36.54
C VAL A 41 -8.66 0.24 37.98
N THR A 42 -9.60 0.88 38.66
CA THR A 42 -9.54 1.11 40.11
C THR A 42 -10.18 -0.07 40.82
N ASN A 43 -9.55 -0.55 41.90
CA ASN A 43 -10.04 -1.68 42.70
C ASN A 43 -10.31 -2.93 41.84
N GLY A 44 -9.45 -3.22 40.87
CA GLY A 44 -9.60 -4.38 39.97
C GLY A 44 -8.47 -4.45 38.95
N ILE A 45 -8.59 -5.36 37.99
CA ILE A 45 -7.61 -5.53 36.91
C ILE A 45 -8.30 -5.66 35.55
N ALA A 46 -7.60 -5.28 34.49
CA ALA A 46 -7.99 -5.60 33.11
C ALA A 46 -7.08 -6.70 32.58
N VAL A 47 -7.68 -7.75 32.01
CA VAL A 47 -6.95 -8.86 31.37
C VAL A 47 -7.50 -9.14 29.98
N VAL A 48 -6.65 -9.55 29.05
CA VAL A 48 -7.08 -9.98 27.71
C VAL A 48 -7.28 -11.49 27.71
N ASN A 49 -8.47 -11.94 27.34
CA ASN A 49 -8.78 -13.36 27.19
C ASN A 49 -9.84 -13.57 26.12
N ASN A 50 -9.66 -14.57 25.24
CA ASN A 50 -10.59 -14.91 24.15
C ASN A 50 -11.02 -13.69 23.31
N ASN A 51 -10.06 -12.86 22.92
CA ASN A 51 -10.28 -11.63 22.15
C ASN A 51 -11.25 -10.62 22.82
N LYS A 52 -11.29 -10.63 24.15
CA LYS A 52 -12.02 -9.65 24.97
C LYS A 52 -11.10 -9.05 26.02
N VAL A 53 -11.33 -7.79 26.36
CA VAL A 53 -10.83 -7.22 27.62
C VAL A 53 -11.83 -7.55 28.71
N GLN A 54 -11.40 -8.28 29.72
CA GLN A 54 -12.19 -8.62 30.90
C GLN A 54 -11.73 -7.75 32.07
N ILE A 55 -12.66 -6.98 32.65
CA ILE A 55 -12.46 -6.28 33.91
C ILE A 55 -12.82 -7.26 35.03
N LYS A 56 -11.87 -7.50 35.93
CA LYS A 56 -12.00 -8.45 37.03
C LYS A 56 -11.86 -7.79 38.39
N TYR A 57 -12.61 -8.32 39.34
CA TYR A 57 -12.44 -8.09 40.78
C TYR A 57 -12.27 -9.45 41.46
N GLY A 58 -11.08 -9.69 42.01
CA GLY A 58 -10.64 -11.05 42.32
C GLY A 58 -10.74 -11.95 41.08
N ASP A 59 -11.39 -13.10 41.22
CA ASP A 59 -11.58 -14.07 40.14
C ASP A 59 -12.83 -13.80 39.28
N THR A 60 -13.67 -12.84 39.67
CA THR A 60 -14.94 -12.58 38.99
C THR A 60 -14.78 -11.58 37.85
N VAL A 61 -15.26 -11.94 36.66
CA VAL A 61 -15.39 -11.00 35.53
C VAL A 61 -16.64 -10.16 35.73
N VAL A 62 -16.46 -8.86 35.95
CA VAL A 62 -17.56 -7.90 36.20
C VAL A 62 -18.00 -7.17 34.94
N LYS A 63 -17.10 -7.05 33.95
CA LYS A 63 -17.39 -6.45 32.63
C LYS A 63 -16.47 -7.07 31.58
N ALA A 64 -16.96 -7.20 30.36
CA ALA A 64 -16.15 -7.58 29.22
C ALA A 64 -16.41 -6.64 28.05
N TYR A 65 -15.36 -6.38 27.26
CA TYR A 65 -15.39 -5.63 26.02
C TYR A 65 -14.83 -6.50 24.91
N ASP A 66 -15.56 -6.64 23.80
CA ASP A 66 -15.01 -7.28 22.60
C ASP A 66 -13.89 -6.42 22.01
N ILE A 67 -12.78 -7.05 21.62
CA ILE A 67 -11.70 -6.36 20.92
C ILE A 67 -12.00 -6.47 19.42
N VAL A 68 -12.34 -5.36 18.80
CA VAL A 68 -12.65 -5.30 17.36
C VAL A 68 -11.52 -4.62 16.61
N GLY A 69 -11.11 -5.23 15.49
CA GLY A 69 -9.99 -4.74 14.70
C GLY A 69 -9.93 -5.44 13.34
N PHE A 70 -9.13 -4.89 12.44
CA PHE A 70 -9.02 -5.38 11.07
C PHE A 70 -7.64 -5.09 10.49
N SER A 71 -7.18 -5.91 9.56
CA SER A 71 -5.85 -5.79 8.96
C SER A 71 -5.83 -6.32 7.52
N SER A 72 -4.75 -6.02 6.80
CA SER A 72 -4.48 -6.61 5.49
C SER A 72 -2.97 -6.73 5.29
N THR A 73 -2.54 -7.81 4.64
CA THR A 73 -1.16 -7.97 4.15
C THR A 73 -1.01 -7.52 2.69
N VAL A 74 -2.12 -7.18 2.03
CA VAL A 74 -2.17 -6.83 0.60
C VAL A 74 -2.48 -5.35 0.41
N TYR A 75 -3.41 -4.80 1.19
CA TYR A 75 -3.86 -3.42 1.07
C TYR A 75 -3.30 -2.53 2.19
N ASP A 76 -2.92 -1.31 1.84
CA ASP A 76 -2.55 -0.28 2.81
C ASP A 76 -3.80 0.33 3.44
N LEU A 77 -4.16 -0.16 4.63
CA LEU A 77 -5.34 0.30 5.39
C LEU A 77 -5.08 1.56 6.23
N LYS A 78 -3.88 2.15 6.14
CA LYS A 78 -3.56 3.43 6.80
C LYS A 78 -4.17 4.62 6.05
N ARG A 79 -4.43 4.45 4.76
CA ARG A 79 -5.11 5.45 3.91
C ARG A 79 -6.59 5.16 3.82
N ASP A 80 -7.39 6.16 3.50
CA ASP A 80 -8.84 6.01 3.33
C ASP A 80 -9.24 5.39 1.97
N ASN A 81 -8.26 5.12 1.10
CA ASN A 81 -8.45 4.50 -0.20
C ASN A 81 -7.68 3.16 -0.29
N ILE A 82 -8.37 2.10 -0.71
CA ILE A 82 -7.74 0.84 -1.09
C ILE A 82 -7.60 0.78 -2.61
N ILE A 83 -6.41 0.42 -3.07
CA ILE A 83 -6.13 0.23 -4.49
C ILE A 83 -6.21 -1.25 -4.84
N VAL A 84 -7.02 -1.53 -5.85
CA VAL A 84 -7.27 -2.88 -6.34
C VAL A 84 -6.75 -2.98 -7.77
N PHE A 85 -5.95 -4.01 -8.07
CA PHE A 85 -5.31 -4.21 -9.36
C PHE A 85 -5.97 -5.32 -10.17
N ASN A 86 -6.43 -5.02 -11.38
CA ASN A 86 -6.92 -6.02 -12.36
C ASN A 86 -7.88 -7.07 -11.78
N THR A 87 -8.63 -6.73 -10.74
CA THR A 87 -9.67 -7.58 -10.16
C THR A 87 -10.92 -6.76 -9.90
N ASP A 88 -12.05 -7.33 -10.30
CA ASP A 88 -13.40 -6.82 -10.04
C ASP A 88 -14.14 -7.67 -9.00
N ASN A 89 -13.47 -8.68 -8.44
CA ASN A 89 -14.14 -9.66 -7.61
C ASN A 89 -14.11 -9.22 -6.14
N ASN A 90 -15.26 -8.77 -5.64
CA ASN A 90 -15.46 -8.42 -4.23
C ASN A 90 -15.04 -9.53 -3.27
N THR A 91 -15.21 -10.81 -3.64
CA THR A 91 -14.78 -11.95 -2.82
C THR A 91 -13.25 -11.95 -2.64
N THR A 92 -12.51 -11.71 -3.73
CA THR A 92 -11.04 -11.62 -3.67
C THR A 92 -10.60 -10.46 -2.80
N ILE A 93 -11.23 -9.29 -2.96
CA ILE A 93 -10.92 -8.10 -2.16
C ILE A 93 -11.20 -8.37 -0.67
N LEU A 94 -12.36 -8.93 -0.35
CA LEU A 94 -12.75 -9.24 1.03
C LEU A 94 -11.84 -10.31 1.65
N ASN A 95 -11.41 -11.31 0.90
CA ASN A 95 -10.50 -12.36 1.40
C ASN A 95 -9.13 -11.81 1.81
N ASN A 96 -8.69 -10.70 1.20
CA ASN A 96 -7.45 -10.02 1.56
C ASN A 96 -7.56 -9.11 2.80
N ILE A 97 -8.75 -9.00 3.41
CA ILE A 97 -8.97 -8.27 4.66
C ILE A 97 -9.18 -9.28 5.79
N THR A 98 -8.46 -9.17 6.90
CA THR A 98 -8.73 -9.94 8.12
C THR A 98 -9.51 -9.09 9.10
N VAL A 99 -10.47 -9.69 9.82
CA VAL A 99 -11.32 -9.02 10.82
C VAL A 99 -11.32 -9.83 12.12
N SER A 100 -11.39 -9.14 13.26
CA SER A 100 -11.49 -9.75 14.60
C SER A 100 -12.74 -9.21 15.28
N ASN A 101 -13.64 -10.11 15.69
CA ASN A 101 -14.95 -9.80 16.27
C ASN A 101 -15.77 -8.74 15.50
N CYS A 102 -15.55 -8.55 14.20
CA CYS A 102 -16.31 -7.61 13.36
C CYS A 102 -16.59 -8.24 11.99
N THR A 103 -17.42 -7.57 11.18
CA THR A 103 -17.78 -8.00 9.83
C THR A 103 -17.29 -7.01 8.79
N LYS A 104 -17.18 -7.49 7.55
CA LYS A 104 -16.72 -6.72 6.39
C LYS A 104 -17.65 -6.99 5.21
N GLU A 105 -17.93 -5.97 4.43
CA GLU A 105 -18.70 -6.08 3.19
C GLU A 105 -18.25 -5.02 2.18
N ILE A 106 -18.63 -5.21 0.92
CA ILE A 106 -18.45 -4.20 -0.13
C ILE A 106 -19.82 -3.76 -0.62
N SER A 107 -20.07 -2.46 -0.56
CA SER A 107 -21.26 -1.80 -1.12
C SER A 107 -20.84 -0.45 -1.69
N ASP A 108 -21.43 -0.04 -2.82
CA ASP A 108 -21.19 1.27 -3.44
C ASP A 108 -19.71 1.66 -3.61
N ASN A 109 -18.89 0.70 -4.06
CA ASN A 109 -17.43 0.84 -4.20
C ASN A 109 -16.71 1.24 -2.90
N LYS A 110 -17.26 0.85 -1.75
CA LYS A 110 -16.62 1.00 -0.44
C LYS A 110 -16.44 -0.34 0.24
N LEU A 111 -15.30 -0.55 0.88
CA LEU A 111 -15.13 -1.57 1.90
C LEU A 111 -15.65 -1.00 3.22
N ILE A 112 -16.63 -1.68 3.82
CA ILE A 112 -17.28 -1.25 5.06
C ILE A 112 -16.98 -2.27 6.14
N ILE A 113 -16.42 -1.83 7.27
CA ILE A 113 -16.17 -2.65 8.45
C ILE A 113 -17.20 -2.30 9.53
N LYS A 114 -17.89 -3.31 10.07
CA LYS A 114 -19.00 -3.13 11.03
C LYS A 114 -18.86 -4.00 12.27
N PHE A 115 -19.38 -3.52 13.40
CA PHE A 115 -19.62 -4.31 14.60
C PHE A 115 -21.07 -4.16 15.05
N GLU A 116 -21.79 -5.27 15.15
CA GLU A 116 -23.22 -5.28 15.53
C GLU A 116 -24.06 -4.26 14.71
N GLY A 117 -23.76 -4.12 13.42
CA GLY A 117 -24.41 -3.18 12.50
C GLY A 117 -23.85 -1.76 12.51
N ASN A 118 -23.07 -1.36 13.52
CA ASN A 118 -22.44 -0.05 13.57
C ASN A 118 -21.20 0.01 12.68
N ILE A 119 -21.10 1.04 11.83
CA ILE A 119 -19.92 1.26 10.99
C ILE A 119 -18.74 1.69 11.85
N LEU A 120 -17.64 0.93 11.76
CA LEU A 120 -16.37 1.23 12.42
C LEU A 120 -15.46 2.05 11.50
N LYS A 121 -15.43 1.70 10.21
CA LYS A 121 -14.58 2.33 9.21
C LYS A 121 -15.13 2.05 7.80
N GLU A 122 -14.97 3.02 6.91
CA GLU A 122 -15.18 2.88 5.48
C GLU A 122 -13.88 3.19 4.74
N TYR A 123 -13.64 2.47 3.65
CA TYR A 123 -12.57 2.74 2.69
C TYR A 123 -13.15 2.87 1.29
N ASN A 124 -12.73 3.89 0.55
CA ASN A 124 -13.04 3.99 -0.87
C ASN A 124 -12.24 2.92 -1.62
N ILE A 125 -12.87 2.24 -2.58
CA ILE A 125 -12.21 1.29 -3.46
C ILE A 125 -11.93 1.99 -4.78
N SER A 126 -10.64 2.07 -5.12
CA SER A 126 -10.18 2.51 -6.43
C SER A 126 -9.56 1.35 -7.18
N LYS A 127 -10.07 1.10 -8.38
CA LYS A 127 -9.61 0.02 -9.22
C LYS A 127 -8.69 0.56 -10.30
N ILE A 128 -7.48 0.02 -10.36
CA ILE A 128 -6.57 0.18 -11.49
C ILE A 128 -6.79 -0.98 -12.44
N THR A 129 -7.10 -0.68 -13.70
CA THR A 129 -7.19 -1.65 -14.78
C THR A 129 -6.12 -1.34 -15.80
N VAL A 130 -5.34 -2.35 -16.17
CA VAL A 130 -4.35 -2.26 -17.23
C VAL A 130 -4.77 -3.16 -18.36
N ASN A 131 -4.94 -2.57 -19.55
CA ASN A 131 -5.27 -3.33 -20.74
C ASN A 131 -4.15 -4.35 -21.04
N ALA A 132 -4.52 -5.54 -21.53
CA ALA A 132 -3.65 -6.72 -21.64
C ALA A 132 -2.38 -6.53 -22.49
N LEU A 133 -2.27 -5.42 -23.22
CA LEU A 133 -1.07 -5.03 -23.97
C LEU A 133 0.07 -4.51 -23.05
N LEU A 134 -0.21 -4.22 -21.77
CA LEU A 134 0.74 -3.73 -20.76
C LEU A 134 0.65 -4.57 -19.47
N ASN A 135 1.16 -5.80 -19.46
CA ASN A 135 1.47 -6.49 -18.18
C ASN A 135 2.72 -5.91 -17.48
N ASN A 136 2.87 -4.59 -17.59
CA ASN A 136 4.07 -3.84 -17.31
C ASN A 136 3.96 -3.04 -16.01
N LEU A 137 2.78 -2.92 -15.41
CA LEU A 137 2.62 -2.24 -14.12
C LEU A 137 3.00 -3.19 -12.98
N ASP A 138 4.04 -2.83 -12.24
CA ASP A 138 4.43 -3.47 -10.98
C ASP A 138 4.06 -2.55 -9.82
N MET A 139 2.94 -2.87 -9.16
CA MET A 139 2.42 -2.02 -8.09
C MET A 139 3.24 -2.08 -6.80
N GLN A 140 3.95 -3.18 -6.55
CA GLN A 140 4.76 -3.30 -5.33
C GLN A 140 6.01 -2.46 -5.45
N LYS A 141 6.64 -2.46 -6.63
CA LYS A 141 7.83 -1.66 -6.92
C LYS A 141 7.50 -0.22 -7.32
N GLY A 142 6.25 0.07 -7.65
CA GLY A 142 5.85 1.38 -8.19
C GLY A 142 6.49 1.64 -9.56
N LEU A 143 6.48 0.63 -10.44
CA LEU A 143 7.15 0.69 -11.75
C LEU A 143 6.19 0.40 -12.91
N ILE A 144 6.49 1.00 -14.07
CA ILE A 144 5.95 0.59 -15.36
C ILE A 144 7.15 0.09 -16.19
N LYS A 145 7.32 -1.23 -16.29
CA LYS A 145 8.46 -1.89 -16.92
C LYS A 145 8.21 -2.28 -18.37
N GLY A 146 9.19 -2.89 -19.03
CA GLY A 146 9.01 -3.51 -20.34
C GLY A 146 8.64 -2.55 -21.48
N ILE A 147 8.84 -1.24 -21.32
CA ILE A 147 8.58 -0.26 -22.37
C ILE A 147 9.76 -0.22 -23.35
N THR A 148 9.48 -0.30 -24.64
CA THR A 148 10.51 -0.21 -25.69
C THR A 148 10.93 1.25 -25.89
N VAL A 149 12.22 1.49 -26.15
CA VAL A 149 12.70 2.83 -26.52
C VAL A 149 11.96 3.36 -27.76
N GLY A 150 11.64 4.65 -27.75
CA GLY A 150 10.88 5.31 -28.81
C GLY A 150 9.36 5.23 -28.65
N SER A 151 8.85 4.45 -27.70
CA SER A 151 7.44 4.47 -27.32
C SER A 151 7.01 5.87 -26.88
N LYS A 152 5.77 6.22 -27.22
CA LYS A 152 5.16 7.50 -26.88
C LYS A 152 4.43 7.43 -25.56
N VAL A 153 4.27 8.58 -24.91
CA VAL A 153 3.56 8.71 -23.62
C VAL A 153 2.11 8.22 -23.68
N ASN A 154 1.46 8.30 -24.85
CA ASN A 154 0.09 7.81 -25.01
C ASN A 154 -0.11 6.31 -24.73
N ILE A 155 0.95 5.49 -24.73
CA ILE A 155 0.88 4.08 -24.32
C ILE A 155 0.35 3.94 -22.89
N LEU A 156 0.57 4.94 -22.03
CA LEU A 156 0.10 4.96 -20.67
C LEU A 156 -1.43 5.15 -20.53
N ASN A 157 -2.15 5.46 -21.63
CA ASN A 157 -3.62 5.57 -21.62
C ASN A 157 -4.33 4.22 -21.44
N ASP A 158 -3.61 3.12 -21.68
CA ASP A 158 -4.10 1.77 -21.43
C ASP A 158 -4.20 1.44 -19.93
N ILE A 159 -3.65 2.30 -19.06
CA ILE A 159 -3.84 2.26 -17.62
C ILE A 159 -5.02 3.18 -17.29
N THR A 160 -6.04 2.62 -16.66
CA THR A 160 -7.24 3.36 -16.23
C THR A 160 -7.45 3.19 -14.73
N VAL A 161 -8.10 4.16 -14.11
CA VAL A 161 -8.41 4.13 -12.67
C VAL A 161 -9.84 4.55 -12.41
N THR A 162 -10.52 3.85 -11.49
CA THR A 162 -11.81 4.31 -10.95
C THR A 162 -11.60 5.15 -9.70
N ASN A 163 -12.46 6.16 -9.51
CA ASN A 163 -12.42 7.06 -8.35
C ASN A 163 -11.06 7.77 -8.15
N GLY A 164 -10.32 8.00 -9.23
CA GLY A 164 -9.05 8.72 -9.24
C GLY A 164 -8.80 9.37 -10.59
N THR A 165 -7.71 10.12 -10.69
CA THR A 165 -7.27 10.79 -11.93
C THR A 165 -5.83 10.43 -12.25
N ILE A 166 -5.49 10.37 -13.53
CA ILE A 166 -4.14 10.05 -14.01
C ILE A 166 -3.47 11.32 -14.53
N SER A 167 -2.22 11.53 -14.12
CA SER A 167 -1.31 12.53 -14.68
C SER A 167 -0.05 11.86 -15.19
N LYS A 168 0.46 12.30 -16.34
CA LYS A 168 1.74 11.85 -16.90
C LYS A 168 2.74 12.97 -16.71
N LEU A 169 3.85 12.66 -16.04
CA LEU A 169 4.81 13.65 -15.59
C LEU A 169 6.23 13.23 -15.99
N ASP A 170 7.13 14.18 -16.20
CA ASP A 170 8.55 13.89 -16.27
C ASP A 170 9.13 13.62 -14.88
N LYS A 171 10.43 13.27 -14.83
CA LYS A 171 11.15 13.06 -13.56
C LYS A 171 11.17 14.27 -12.61
N LYS A 172 10.90 15.47 -13.11
CA LYS A 172 10.81 16.73 -12.34
C LYS A 172 9.37 17.07 -11.95
N ASN A 173 8.43 16.14 -12.16
CA ASN A 173 6.99 16.27 -11.92
C ASN A 173 6.31 17.32 -12.81
N VAL A 174 6.84 17.58 -14.01
CA VAL A 174 6.22 18.48 -15.00
C VAL A 174 5.35 17.67 -15.96
N PRO A 175 4.10 18.10 -16.26
CA PRO A 175 3.25 17.40 -17.22
C PRO A 175 3.90 17.19 -18.58
N ILE A 176 3.75 15.99 -19.14
CA ILE A 176 4.28 15.60 -20.46
C ILE A 176 3.14 15.33 -21.45
N SER A 177 3.39 15.69 -22.72
CA SER A 177 2.43 15.48 -23.81
C SER A 177 2.39 14.00 -24.22
N ASP A 178 1.21 13.53 -24.61
CA ASP A 178 0.98 12.19 -25.16
C ASP A 178 1.82 11.86 -26.40
N THR A 179 2.27 12.88 -27.14
CA THR A 179 3.11 12.76 -28.35
C THR A 179 4.61 12.73 -28.07
N SER A 180 5.02 13.01 -26.83
CA SER A 180 6.43 12.98 -26.41
C SER A 180 6.94 11.52 -26.33
N ASN A 181 8.25 11.35 -26.55
CA ASN A 181 8.89 10.06 -26.27
C ASN A 181 8.91 9.84 -24.76
N LEU A 182 8.55 8.64 -24.35
CA LEU A 182 8.63 8.20 -22.97
C LEU A 182 10.09 7.88 -22.61
N LYS A 183 10.50 8.21 -21.40
CA LYS A 183 11.87 8.07 -20.92
C LYS A 183 11.90 7.32 -19.60
N THR A 184 13.01 6.66 -19.31
CA THR A 184 13.20 6.13 -17.96
C THR A 184 13.23 7.27 -16.95
N GLY A 185 12.43 7.15 -15.89
CA GLY A 185 12.26 8.18 -14.87
C GLY A 185 11.05 9.09 -15.06
N ASP A 186 10.38 9.07 -16.24
CA ASP A 186 9.04 9.64 -16.36
C ASP A 186 8.06 8.87 -15.47
N LYS A 187 6.90 9.46 -15.18
CA LYS A 187 5.96 8.95 -14.19
C LYS A 187 4.52 8.95 -14.68
N LEU A 188 3.79 7.93 -14.26
CA LEU A 188 2.33 7.96 -14.16
C LEU A 188 1.97 8.22 -12.70
N ARG A 189 1.25 9.30 -12.42
CA ARG A 189 0.70 9.60 -11.11
C ARG A 189 -0.79 9.34 -11.09
N ILE A 190 -1.24 8.56 -10.11
CA ILE A 190 -2.66 8.40 -9.80
C ILE A 190 -2.97 9.23 -8.56
N THR A 191 -3.92 10.15 -8.67
CA THR A 191 -4.37 11.02 -7.56
C THR A 191 -5.82 10.72 -7.21
N PHE A 192 -6.10 10.58 -5.91
CA PHE A 192 -7.43 10.29 -5.36
C PHE A 192 -8.10 11.53 -4.77
N SER A 193 -9.38 11.41 -4.40
CA SER A 193 -10.21 12.51 -3.89
C SER A 193 -9.72 13.11 -2.57
N ASP A 194 -8.99 12.34 -1.78
CA ASP A 194 -8.33 12.78 -0.54
C ASP A 194 -6.97 13.46 -0.79
N ASN A 195 -6.62 13.72 -2.06
CA ASN A 195 -5.33 14.21 -2.54
C ASN A 195 -4.14 13.27 -2.28
N SER A 196 -4.38 12.05 -1.79
CA SER A 196 -3.34 11.03 -1.79
C SER A 196 -3.00 10.63 -3.23
N TYR A 197 -1.75 10.24 -3.45
CA TYR A 197 -1.29 9.85 -4.78
C TYR A 197 -0.27 8.71 -4.75
N TYR A 198 -0.17 8.01 -5.87
CA TYR A 198 0.80 6.96 -6.12
C TYR A 198 1.53 7.27 -7.41
N ASP A 199 2.86 7.27 -7.34
CA ASP A 199 3.73 7.42 -8.49
C ASP A 199 4.19 6.06 -8.98
N TYR A 200 4.07 5.85 -10.28
CA TYR A 200 4.63 4.71 -10.98
C TYR A 200 5.69 5.21 -11.95
N THR A 201 6.95 4.89 -11.67
CA THR A 201 8.09 5.34 -12.48
C THR A 201 8.27 4.42 -13.67
N VAL A 202 8.42 5.01 -14.85
CA VAL A 202 8.62 4.27 -16.09
C VAL A 202 10.06 3.80 -16.19
N SER A 203 10.21 2.54 -16.59
CA SER A 203 11.45 1.91 -17.04
C SER A 203 11.36 1.63 -18.54
N VAL A 204 12.22 2.27 -19.32
CA VAL A 204 12.33 2.11 -20.77
C VAL A 204 13.60 1.29 -21.07
N LYS A 205 13.43 0.12 -21.70
CA LYS A 205 14.52 -0.82 -21.98
C LYS A 205 15.70 -0.12 -22.66
N GLY A 206 16.88 -0.25 -22.08
CA GLY A 206 18.15 0.30 -22.54
C GLY A 206 18.36 1.80 -22.29
N ASP A 207 17.33 2.56 -21.91
CA ASP A 207 17.46 3.98 -21.52
C ASP A 207 17.85 4.11 -20.05
N VAL A 208 19.04 3.62 -19.71
CA VAL A 208 19.54 3.67 -18.31
C VAL A 208 19.98 5.07 -17.89
N VAL A 209 20.01 6.04 -18.81
CA VAL A 209 20.38 7.44 -18.55
C VAL A 209 19.16 8.36 -18.41
N GLY A 210 17.97 7.93 -18.85
CA GLY A 210 16.73 8.72 -18.82
C GLY A 210 16.68 9.82 -19.86
N SER A 211 17.31 9.60 -21.03
CA SER A 211 17.33 10.55 -22.14
C SER A 211 16.15 10.35 -23.11
N GLY A 212 15.57 9.14 -23.12
CA GLY A 212 14.66 8.66 -24.16
C GLY A 212 15.36 8.04 -25.37
N GLU A 213 16.68 7.83 -25.30
CA GLU A 213 17.50 7.29 -26.40
C GLU A 213 18.54 6.30 -25.86
N ILE A 214 18.93 5.35 -26.71
CA ILE A 214 20.01 4.41 -26.41
C ILE A 214 21.28 4.87 -27.12
N ASN A 215 22.32 5.16 -26.36
CA ASN A 215 23.61 5.58 -26.90
C ASN A 215 24.77 5.07 -26.04
N ILE A 216 26.00 5.48 -26.37
CA ILE A 216 27.20 5.02 -25.68
C ILE A 216 27.23 5.40 -24.19
N ALA A 217 26.53 6.47 -23.78
CA ALA A 217 26.41 6.84 -22.38
C ALA A 217 25.56 5.81 -21.61
N SER A 218 24.57 5.19 -22.26
CA SER A 218 23.81 4.07 -21.69
C SER A 218 24.74 2.89 -21.36
N VAL A 219 25.62 2.51 -22.30
CA VAL A 219 26.63 1.45 -22.09
C VAL A 219 27.60 1.82 -20.97
N ALA A 220 28.12 3.05 -20.98
CA ALA A 220 29.07 3.51 -19.97
C ALA A 220 28.46 3.52 -18.57
N LYS A 221 27.21 3.96 -18.43
CA LYS A 221 26.51 3.99 -17.14
C LYS A 221 26.23 2.57 -16.63
N LEU A 222 25.77 1.67 -17.51
CA LEU A 222 25.51 0.27 -17.14
C LEU A 222 26.80 -0.44 -16.70
N TYR A 223 27.91 -0.21 -17.40
CA TYR A 223 29.23 -0.73 -17.03
C TYR A 223 29.73 -0.20 -15.69
N GLN A 224 29.57 1.10 -15.42
CA GLN A 224 29.93 1.70 -14.13
C GLN A 224 29.10 1.11 -12.98
N TYR A 225 27.81 0.88 -13.20
CA TYR A 225 26.94 0.24 -12.22
C TYR A 225 27.37 -1.20 -11.93
N LEU A 226 27.62 -2.01 -12.97
CA LEU A 226 28.10 -3.40 -12.83
C LEU A 226 29.45 -3.48 -12.08
N LYS A 227 30.31 -2.46 -12.24
CA LYS A 227 31.58 -2.35 -11.50
C LYS A 227 31.43 -1.83 -10.08
N GLY A 228 30.21 -1.50 -9.63
CA GLY A 228 29.95 -0.94 -8.31
C GLY A 228 30.46 0.49 -8.12
N VAL A 229 30.75 1.20 -9.22
CA VAL A 229 31.25 2.59 -9.18
C VAL A 229 30.12 3.58 -8.90
N ILE A 230 28.92 3.27 -9.38
CA ILE A 230 27.71 4.08 -9.18
C ILE A 230 26.56 3.20 -8.69
N THR A 231 25.58 3.83 -8.06
CA THR A 231 24.26 3.24 -7.81
C THR A 231 23.24 3.79 -8.81
N MET A 232 22.13 3.07 -9.00
CA MET A 232 21.02 3.49 -9.84
C MET A 232 19.71 3.23 -9.12
N ASP A 233 18.72 4.10 -9.31
CA ASP A 233 17.37 3.85 -8.83
C ASP A 233 16.75 2.66 -9.58
N GLU A 234 15.79 1.99 -8.96
CA GLU A 234 15.24 0.72 -9.43
C GLU A 234 14.72 0.76 -10.88
N ALA A 235 14.08 1.87 -11.29
CA ALA A 235 13.61 2.03 -12.67
C ALA A 235 14.74 1.98 -13.71
N TYR A 236 15.93 2.48 -13.37
CA TYR A 236 17.10 2.45 -14.26
C TYR A 236 17.82 1.10 -14.20
N VAL A 237 17.75 0.39 -13.07
CA VAL A 237 18.22 -0.99 -12.96
C VAL A 237 17.37 -1.89 -13.86
N GLU A 238 16.04 -1.80 -13.74
CA GLU A 238 15.08 -2.52 -14.58
C GLU A 238 15.25 -2.17 -16.07
N ALA A 239 15.57 -0.92 -16.40
CA ALA A 239 15.84 -0.51 -17.78
C ALA A 239 17.12 -1.15 -18.33
N GLY A 240 18.08 -1.45 -17.46
CA GLY A 240 19.39 -2.00 -17.81
C GLY A 240 19.45 -3.52 -17.82
N ASP A 241 18.46 -4.19 -17.24
CA ASP A 241 18.31 -5.65 -17.26
C ASP A 241 17.60 -6.07 -18.57
N LEU A 242 18.37 -6.61 -19.51
CA LEU A 242 17.96 -6.86 -20.89
C LEU A 242 17.96 -8.34 -21.26
N VAL A 243 18.61 -9.22 -20.49
CA VAL A 243 18.86 -10.61 -20.87
C VAL A 243 18.19 -11.63 -19.93
N GLY A 244 18.12 -11.42 -18.62
CA GLY A 244 17.64 -12.47 -17.72
C GLY A 244 17.27 -11.96 -16.33
N PRO A 245 16.46 -12.72 -15.56
CA PRO A 245 15.79 -12.20 -14.36
C PRO A 245 16.72 -11.93 -13.16
N ASP A 246 18.02 -12.20 -13.29
CA ASP A 246 19.00 -12.15 -12.20
C ASP A 246 19.65 -10.76 -12.03
N GLY A 247 19.11 -9.74 -12.71
CA GLY A 247 19.59 -8.38 -12.68
C GLY A 247 20.69 -8.10 -13.70
N ILE A 248 21.37 -6.97 -13.55
CA ILE A 248 22.34 -6.48 -14.54
C ILE A 248 23.63 -7.31 -14.51
N GLU A 249 23.97 -7.88 -15.66
CA GLU A 249 25.18 -8.62 -15.94
C GLU A 249 25.97 -8.04 -17.14
N ILE A 250 27.14 -8.62 -17.41
CA ILE A 250 27.97 -8.24 -18.57
C ILE A 250 27.25 -8.47 -19.91
N ASN A 251 26.33 -9.43 -19.96
CA ASN A 251 25.57 -9.76 -21.15
C ASN A 251 24.59 -8.65 -21.54
N ASP A 252 24.04 -7.91 -20.57
CA ASP A 252 23.17 -6.76 -20.84
C ASP A 252 23.95 -5.63 -21.51
N ILE A 253 25.18 -5.38 -21.03
CA ILE A 253 26.09 -4.41 -21.63
C ILE A 253 26.42 -4.82 -23.08
N ALA A 254 26.69 -6.11 -23.31
CA ALA A 254 26.94 -6.63 -24.65
C ALA A 254 25.73 -6.45 -25.59
N LYS A 255 24.52 -6.76 -25.10
CA LYS A 255 23.27 -6.60 -25.86
C LYS A 255 22.99 -5.14 -26.20
N LEU A 256 23.17 -4.24 -25.24
CA LEU A 256 23.04 -2.79 -25.45
C LEU A 256 24.05 -2.26 -26.48
N TYR A 257 25.29 -2.75 -26.42
CA TYR A 257 26.33 -2.40 -27.40
C TYR A 257 26.01 -2.92 -28.80
N GLN A 258 25.53 -4.15 -28.94
CA GLN A 258 25.08 -4.73 -30.21
C GLN A 258 23.94 -3.92 -30.83
N TYR A 259 23.00 -3.44 -30.02
CA TYR A 259 21.91 -2.57 -30.48
C TYR A 259 22.44 -1.25 -31.02
N ILE A 260 23.35 -0.58 -30.29
CA ILE A 260 23.97 0.68 -30.74
C ILE A 260 24.77 0.49 -32.03
N LYS A 261 25.41 -0.66 -32.21
CA LYS A 261 26.13 -1.02 -33.45
C LYS A 261 25.21 -1.40 -34.62
N GLY A 262 23.89 -1.52 -34.39
CA GLY A 262 22.93 -1.96 -35.38
C GLY A 262 23.06 -3.45 -35.74
N THR A 263 23.76 -4.24 -34.92
CA THR A 263 23.84 -5.70 -35.09
C THR A 263 22.51 -6.36 -34.75
N ILE A 264 21.75 -5.78 -33.82
CA ILE A 264 20.36 -6.12 -33.53
C ILE A 264 19.50 -4.87 -33.66
N SER A 265 18.24 -5.04 -34.03
CA SER A 265 17.27 -3.95 -34.21
C SER A 265 16.29 -3.80 -33.07
N THR A 266 16.31 -4.71 -32.08
CA THR A 266 15.38 -4.73 -30.94
C THR A 266 16.09 -5.20 -29.66
N LEU A 267 15.49 -4.89 -28.49
CA LEU A 267 15.95 -5.28 -27.16
C LEU A 267 14.98 -6.24 -26.45
#